data_AF-A0A497BMM7-F1
#
_entry.id   AF-A0A497BMM7-F1
#
_cell.length_a   1.000
_cell.length_b   1.000
_cell.length_c   1.000
_cell.angle_alpha   90.00
_cell.angle_beta   90.00
_cell.angle_gamma   90.00
#
_symmetry.space_group_name_H-M   'P 1'
#
loop_
_entity.id
_entity.type
_entity.pdbx_description
1 polymer ?
#
loop_
_entity_poly.entity_id
_entity_poly.type
_entity_poly.pdbx_seq_one_letter_code
_entity_poly.pdbx_strand_id
1 'polypeptide(L)'
;MGKAVFGWLCTYVPEEIIHAAGALPIRVVGSTSETDLDDGTAYLYVNNCSFSRSCLQLGLRREYEFLDGVVGGSTCDGARRLFDLWRVYVGTPFHHVLTVPRKYTRRAHELYCAQVEDFKKHLEQFLGVQITDQALRQSIDLYNECRRLLRSLYELRERDAPPITGAETMEVLNASFRMPKELFNAYLRELLEEVSASGTGHTGTARLMITGSVLTSPEFIRSIEQLGGLVVADELCTSTRYWSDP
;
A
#
# COMPACT_ATOMS: atom_id res chain seq x y z
N MET A 1 4.05 25.20 -7.62
CA MET A 1 2.91 24.40 -7.13
C MET A 1 3.48 23.03 -6.75
N GLY A 2 3.18 22.54 -5.54
CA GLY A 2 3.63 21.20 -5.13
C GLY A 2 2.98 20.12 -6.00
N LYS A 3 3.59 18.93 -6.08
CA LYS A 3 2.97 17.77 -6.72
C LYS A 3 1.72 17.39 -5.92
N ALA A 4 0.59 17.18 -6.60
CA ALA A 4 -0.64 16.74 -5.96
C ALA A 4 -0.44 15.36 -5.29
N VAL A 5 -1.12 15.10 -4.18
CA VAL A 5 -0.96 13.86 -3.40
C VAL A 5 -2.28 13.11 -3.33
N PHE A 6 -2.28 11.84 -3.71
CA PHE A 6 -3.49 11.01 -3.76
C PHE A 6 -3.36 9.81 -2.85
N GLY A 7 -4.32 9.65 -1.93
CA GLY A 7 -4.45 8.49 -1.08
C GLY A 7 -5.06 7.31 -1.82
N TRP A 8 -4.53 6.11 -1.63
CA TRP A 8 -5.16 4.87 -2.10
C TRP A 8 -5.41 3.89 -0.95
N LEU A 9 -6.56 3.22 -0.99
CA LEU A 9 -7.04 2.35 0.09
C LEU A 9 -6.88 0.85 -0.20
N CYS A 10 -6.61 0.47 -1.44
CA CYS A 10 -6.55 -0.93 -1.87
C CYS A 10 -5.46 -1.17 -2.92
N THR A 11 -4.82 -2.34 -2.89
CA THR A 11 -3.79 -2.76 -3.85
C THR A 11 -4.29 -2.81 -5.30
N TYR A 12 -5.60 -2.94 -5.52
CA TYR A 12 -6.23 -2.84 -6.85
C TYR A 12 -6.44 -1.40 -7.33
N VAL A 13 -5.77 -0.41 -6.74
CA VAL A 13 -5.72 0.94 -7.30
C VAL A 13 -4.44 1.04 -8.13
N PRO A 14 -4.52 1.40 -9.43
CA PRO A 14 -3.34 1.51 -10.28
C PRO A 14 -2.56 2.79 -9.94
N GLU A 15 -1.56 2.66 -9.06
CA GLU A 15 -0.67 3.76 -8.65
C GLU A 15 0.03 4.40 -9.86
N GLU A 16 0.29 3.61 -10.90
CA GLU A 16 0.92 4.04 -12.14
C GLU A 16 0.13 5.13 -12.85
N ILE A 17 -1.21 5.14 -12.74
CA ILE A 17 -2.05 6.18 -13.34
C ILE A 17 -1.91 7.49 -12.58
N ILE A 18 -1.87 7.42 -11.25
CA ILE A 18 -1.67 8.59 -10.37
C ILE A 18 -0.29 9.20 -10.64
N HIS A 19 0.74 8.36 -10.67
CA HIS A 19 2.11 8.78 -10.91
C HIS A 19 2.31 9.35 -12.32
N ALA A 20 1.76 8.71 -13.36
CA ALA A 20 1.83 9.21 -14.74
C ALA A 20 1.12 10.56 -14.94
N ALA A 21 0.19 10.92 -14.05
CA ALA A 21 -0.43 12.25 -14.01
C ALA A 21 0.45 13.33 -13.34
N GLY A 22 1.64 12.95 -12.86
CA GLY A 22 2.55 13.83 -12.13
C GLY A 22 2.25 13.97 -10.63
N ALA A 23 1.32 13.16 -10.10
CA ALA A 23 0.94 13.16 -8.70
C ALA A 23 1.68 12.08 -7.88
N LEU A 24 1.71 12.23 -6.56
CA LEU A 24 2.28 11.26 -5.63
C LEU A 24 1.17 10.35 -5.08
N PRO A 25 1.12 9.05 -5.45
CA PRO A 25 0.28 8.10 -4.75
C PRO A 25 0.89 7.77 -3.38
N ILE A 26 0.05 7.79 -2.34
CA ILE A 26 0.39 7.26 -1.02
C ILE A 26 -0.69 6.31 -0.54
N ARG A 27 -0.31 5.26 0.18
CA ARG A 27 -1.28 4.37 0.80
C ARG A 27 -1.86 5.01 2.06
N VAL A 28 -3.18 5.10 2.13
CA VAL A 28 -3.89 5.40 3.37
C VAL A 28 -3.86 4.14 4.23
N VAL A 29 -3.35 4.28 5.44
CA VAL A 29 -3.23 3.19 6.42
C VAL A 29 -3.91 3.55 7.74
N GLY A 30 -4.20 2.54 8.55
CA GLY A 30 -4.56 2.76 9.94
C GLY A 30 -3.34 3.14 10.79
N SER A 31 -3.60 3.49 12.05
CA SER A 31 -2.56 3.76 13.03
C SER A 31 -1.67 2.52 13.24
N THR A 32 -0.38 2.76 13.38
CA THR A 32 0.63 1.73 13.69
C THR A 32 0.84 1.54 15.20
N SER A 33 0.24 2.40 16.02
CA SER A 33 0.26 2.37 17.48
C SER A 33 -1.14 2.14 18.06
N GLU A 34 -1.20 1.80 19.35
CA GLU A 34 -2.47 1.83 20.07
C GLU A 34 -3.08 3.23 19.95
N THR A 35 -4.30 3.28 19.43
CA THR A 35 -4.99 4.52 19.12
C THR A 35 -6.44 4.38 19.47
N ASP A 36 -6.95 5.36 20.21
CA ASP A 36 -8.37 5.49 20.46
C ASP A 36 -9.13 5.65 19.15
N LEU A 37 -10.16 4.81 18.96
CA LEU A 37 -11.01 4.74 17.77
C LEU A 37 -12.43 5.23 18.06
N ASP A 38 -12.65 6.04 19.09
CA ASP A 38 -13.98 6.52 19.49
C ASP A 38 -14.76 7.18 18.34
N ASP A 39 -14.16 8.15 17.64
CA ASP A 39 -14.83 8.81 16.51
C ASP A 39 -15.04 7.84 15.35
N GLY A 40 -14.02 7.04 15.02
CA GLY A 40 -14.11 6.01 13.99
C GLY A 40 -15.24 5.01 14.29
N THR A 41 -15.40 4.64 15.56
CA THR A 41 -16.40 3.68 16.04
C THR A 41 -17.81 4.28 16.12
N ALA A 42 -17.92 5.59 16.32
CA ALA A 42 -19.19 6.31 16.28
C ALA A 42 -19.85 6.26 14.89
N TYR A 43 -19.05 6.26 13.81
CA TYR A 43 -19.57 6.19 12.44
C TYR A 43 -19.51 4.78 11.82
N LEU A 44 -18.51 3.98 12.20
CA LEU A 44 -18.36 2.58 11.78
C LEU A 44 -18.48 1.69 13.01
N TYR A 45 -19.60 0.96 13.12
CA TYR A 45 -19.86 0.09 14.26
C TYR A 45 -18.69 -0.87 14.56
N VAL A 46 -18.52 -1.22 15.84
CA VAL A 46 -17.35 -1.97 16.37
C VAL A 46 -17.09 -3.31 15.66
N ASN A 47 -18.11 -3.91 15.04
CA ASN A 47 -17.97 -5.14 14.26
C ASN A 47 -17.31 -4.94 12.88
N ASN A 48 -17.11 -3.70 12.43
CA ASN A 48 -16.39 -3.39 11.21
C ASN A 48 -14.87 -3.57 11.43
N CYS A 49 -14.14 -3.85 10.36
CA CYS A 49 -12.72 -4.14 10.45
C CYS A 49 -11.95 -2.96 11.07
N SER A 50 -10.99 -3.29 11.93
CA SER A 50 -10.16 -2.31 12.64
C SER A 50 -9.41 -1.39 11.68
N PHE A 51 -8.98 -1.90 10.53
CA PHE A 51 -8.37 -1.10 9.47
C PHE A 51 -9.28 0.06 9.03
N SER A 52 -10.53 -0.22 8.64
CA SER A 52 -11.45 0.82 8.17
C SER A 52 -11.76 1.83 9.26
N ARG A 53 -12.00 1.37 10.50
CA ARG A 53 -12.24 2.26 11.65
C ARG A 53 -11.04 3.15 11.95
N SER A 54 -9.82 2.58 11.88
CA SER A 54 -8.58 3.32 12.11
C SER A 54 -8.29 4.34 11.02
N CYS A 55 -8.44 3.99 9.73
CA CYS A 55 -8.30 4.95 8.64
C CYS A 55 -9.30 6.12 8.78
N LEU A 56 -10.56 5.82 9.16
CA LEU A 56 -11.56 6.86 9.38
C LEU A 56 -11.19 7.75 10.57
N GLN A 57 -10.74 7.17 11.69
CA GLN A 57 -10.30 7.93 12.87
C GLN A 57 -9.19 8.93 12.51
N LEU A 58 -8.17 8.49 11.78
CA LEU A 58 -7.06 9.36 11.36
C LEU A 58 -7.54 10.44 10.38
N GLY A 59 -8.46 10.09 9.47
CA GLY A 59 -9.10 11.06 8.58
C GLY A 59 -9.88 12.14 9.34
N LEU A 60 -10.68 11.75 10.34
CA LEU A 60 -11.44 12.68 11.20
C LEU A 60 -10.53 13.57 12.05
N ARG A 61 -9.35 13.08 12.44
CA ARG A 61 -8.29 13.85 13.08
C ARG A 61 -7.51 14.76 12.13
N ARG A 62 -7.87 14.80 10.84
CA ARG A 62 -7.23 15.60 9.79
C ARG A 62 -5.79 15.21 9.50
N GLU A 63 -5.35 14.01 9.86
CA GLU A 63 -4.00 13.53 9.55
C GLU A 63 -3.78 13.30 8.05
N TYR A 64 -4.86 13.30 7.26
CA TYR A 64 -4.84 13.17 5.80
C TYR A 64 -5.29 14.45 5.08
N GLU A 65 -5.28 15.63 5.72
CA GLU A 65 -5.74 16.88 5.06
C GLU A 65 -4.89 17.31 3.87
N PHE A 66 -3.67 16.79 3.77
CA PHE A 66 -2.75 17.07 2.66
C PHE A 66 -3.12 16.32 1.36
N LEU A 67 -4.14 15.46 1.39
CA LEU A 67 -4.58 14.70 0.21
C LEU A 67 -5.46 15.54 -0.71
N ASP A 68 -5.06 15.65 -1.97
CA ASP A 68 -5.87 16.22 -3.05
C ASP A 68 -6.96 15.25 -3.54
N GLY A 69 -6.81 13.96 -3.24
CA GLY A 69 -7.81 12.97 -3.58
C GLY A 69 -7.65 11.62 -2.89
N VAL A 70 -8.73 10.83 -2.90
CA VAL A 70 -8.71 9.43 -2.45
C VAL A 70 -9.29 8.51 -3.51
N VAL A 71 -8.60 7.39 -3.73
CA VAL A 71 -8.99 6.34 -4.67
C VAL A 71 -9.18 5.02 -3.93
N GLY A 72 -10.34 4.40 -4.10
CA GLY A 72 -10.70 3.13 -3.49
C GLY A 72 -10.97 2.03 -4.53
N GLY A 73 -10.95 0.79 -4.07
CA GLY A 73 -11.49 -0.35 -4.81
C GLY A 73 -12.65 -0.96 -4.04
N SER A 74 -13.73 -1.33 -4.72
CA SER A 74 -14.92 -1.93 -4.09
C SER A 74 -14.75 -3.42 -3.77
N THR A 75 -13.71 -3.74 -3.00
CA THR A 75 -13.27 -5.11 -2.70
C THR A 75 -14.07 -5.79 -1.59
N CYS A 76 -14.24 -5.12 -0.45
CA CYS A 76 -15.02 -5.61 0.68
C CYS A 76 -15.99 -4.54 1.20
N ASP A 77 -16.97 -4.94 1.98
CA ASP A 77 -17.98 -4.01 2.50
C ASP A 77 -17.36 -2.97 3.45
N GLY A 78 -16.36 -3.36 4.26
CA GLY A 78 -15.62 -2.44 5.12
C GLY A 78 -14.94 -1.32 4.34
N ALA A 79 -14.24 -1.65 3.25
CA ALA A 79 -13.59 -0.66 2.38
C ALA A 79 -14.62 0.25 1.67
N ARG A 80 -15.75 -0.30 1.21
CA ARG A 80 -16.83 0.49 0.61
C ARG A 80 -17.46 1.46 1.61
N ARG A 81 -17.74 0.99 2.83
CA ARG A 81 -18.28 1.85 3.90
C ARG A 81 -17.28 2.93 4.31
N LEU A 82 -15.99 2.60 4.42
CA LEU A 82 -14.95 3.59 4.67
C LEU A 82 -14.96 4.68 3.60
N PHE A 83 -15.01 4.32 2.32
CA PHE A 83 -15.02 5.31 1.25
C PHE A 83 -16.26 6.23 1.28
N ASP A 84 -17.45 5.65 1.51
CA ASP A 84 -18.69 6.42 1.65
C ASP A 84 -18.60 7.44 2.79
N LEU A 85 -18.07 7.03 3.94
CA LEU A 85 -17.88 7.92 5.11
C LEU A 85 -16.76 8.92 4.90
N TRP A 86 -15.66 8.52 4.26
CA TRP A 86 -14.55 9.41 3.93
C TRP A 86 -15.06 10.59 3.11
N ARG A 87 -15.85 10.34 2.07
CA ARG A 87 -16.40 11.39 1.21
C ARG A 87 -17.29 12.38 1.98
N VAL A 88 -18.01 11.91 3.00
CA VAL A 88 -18.98 12.74 3.75
C VAL A 88 -18.33 13.49 4.90
N TYR A 89 -17.44 12.84 5.66
CA TYR A 89 -16.96 13.34 6.95
C TYR A 89 -15.49 13.76 6.95
N VAL A 90 -14.67 13.19 6.07
CA VAL A 90 -13.24 13.58 5.94
C VAL A 90 -13.10 14.58 4.80
N GLY A 91 -13.55 14.19 3.60
CA GLY A 91 -13.62 15.01 2.41
C GLY A 91 -12.26 15.29 1.77
N THR A 92 -12.07 14.86 0.51
CA THR A 92 -10.97 15.31 -0.35
C THR A 92 -11.49 15.97 -1.63
N PRO A 93 -10.73 16.84 -2.29
CA PRO A 93 -11.19 17.46 -3.54
C PRO A 93 -11.57 16.43 -4.64
N PHE A 94 -10.80 15.35 -4.74
CA PHE A 94 -11.08 14.24 -5.65
C PHE A 94 -11.45 12.95 -4.92
N HIS A 95 -12.36 12.18 -5.52
CA HIS A 95 -12.78 10.87 -5.01
C HIS A 95 -13.12 9.93 -6.17
N HIS A 96 -12.57 8.71 -6.18
CA HIS A 96 -12.93 7.70 -7.19
C HIS A 96 -12.94 6.29 -6.61
N VAL A 97 -13.87 5.43 -7.05
CA VAL A 97 -13.93 4.01 -6.65
C VAL A 97 -13.94 3.13 -7.89
N LEU A 98 -12.97 2.23 -7.97
CA LEU A 98 -12.95 1.19 -9.00
C LEU A 98 -13.87 0.02 -8.61
N THR A 99 -14.66 -0.44 -9.56
CA THR A 99 -15.37 -1.72 -9.44
C THR A 99 -14.40 -2.88 -9.62
N VAL A 100 -14.03 -3.56 -8.53
CA VAL A 100 -13.10 -4.70 -8.59
C VAL A 100 -13.91 -5.98 -8.79
N PRO A 101 -13.71 -6.71 -9.89
CA PRO A 101 -14.45 -7.94 -10.15
C PRO A 101 -14.06 -9.06 -9.17
N ARG A 102 -15.01 -9.95 -8.86
CA ARG A 102 -14.80 -11.10 -7.96
C ARG A 102 -14.54 -12.42 -8.68
N LYS A 103 -14.27 -12.36 -9.99
CA LYS A 103 -14.03 -13.54 -10.85
C LYS A 103 -12.89 -13.23 -11.80
N TYR A 104 -12.20 -14.26 -12.25
CA TYR A 104 -11.12 -14.18 -13.23
C TYR A 104 -11.61 -14.67 -14.61
N THR A 105 -12.60 -13.96 -15.18
CA THR A 105 -13.12 -14.25 -16.52
C THR A 105 -12.74 -13.14 -17.48
N ARG A 106 -12.82 -13.40 -18.79
CA ARG A 106 -12.63 -12.37 -19.82
C ARG A 106 -13.52 -11.14 -19.58
N ARG A 107 -14.80 -11.34 -19.23
CA ARG A 107 -15.73 -10.25 -18.91
C ARG A 107 -15.31 -9.45 -17.68
N ALA A 108 -14.76 -10.12 -16.67
CA ALA A 108 -14.24 -9.45 -15.47
C ALA A 108 -13.00 -8.60 -15.80
N HIS A 109 -12.10 -9.12 -16.65
CA HIS A 109 -10.95 -8.37 -17.14
C HIS A 109 -11.39 -7.14 -17.95
N GLU A 110 -12.33 -7.31 -18.91
CA GLU A 110 -12.90 -6.22 -19.70
C GLU A 110 -13.56 -5.15 -18.81
N LEU A 111 -14.33 -5.56 -17.78
CA LEU A 111 -14.90 -4.66 -16.79
C LEU A 111 -13.82 -3.85 -16.07
N TYR A 112 -12.80 -4.53 -15.53
CA TYR A 112 -11.77 -3.84 -14.76
C TYR A 112 -10.93 -2.90 -15.63
N CYS A 113 -10.61 -3.30 -16.86
CA CYS A 113 -9.96 -2.43 -17.85
C CYS A 113 -10.77 -1.13 -18.07
N ALA A 114 -12.08 -1.25 -18.26
CA ALA A 114 -12.95 -0.08 -18.39
C ALA A 114 -12.96 0.80 -17.11
N GLN A 115 -12.94 0.20 -15.92
CA GLN A 115 -12.84 0.98 -14.67
C GLN A 115 -11.51 1.75 -14.55
N VAL A 116 -10.41 1.15 -14.99
CA VAL A 116 -9.08 1.77 -15.02
C VAL A 116 -9.05 2.93 -16.04
N GLU A 117 -9.66 2.75 -17.21
CA GLU A 117 -9.79 3.82 -18.21
C GLU A 117 -10.66 4.99 -17.71
N ASP A 118 -11.78 4.69 -17.04
CA ASP A 118 -12.65 5.72 -16.46
C ASP A 118 -11.95 6.47 -15.32
N PHE A 119 -11.18 5.76 -14.50
CA PHE A 119 -10.33 6.39 -13.48
C PHE A 119 -9.31 7.35 -14.11
N LYS A 120 -8.60 6.91 -15.16
CA LYS A 120 -7.65 7.75 -15.91
C LYS A 120 -8.30 9.05 -16.39
N LYS A 121 -9.44 8.95 -17.09
CA LYS A 121 -10.17 10.10 -17.64
C LYS A 121 -10.61 11.07 -16.54
N HIS A 122 -11.13 10.54 -15.43
CA HIS A 122 -11.57 11.36 -14.30
C HIS A 122 -10.39 12.11 -13.67
N LEU A 123 -9.24 11.45 -13.52
CA LEU A 123 -8.03 12.07 -12.99
C LEU A 123 -7.47 13.15 -13.92
N GLU A 124 -7.41 12.89 -15.22
CA GLU A 124 -7.02 13.87 -16.26
C GLU A 124 -7.88 15.13 -16.19
N GLN A 125 -9.20 14.97 -16.11
CA GLN A 125 -10.15 16.09 -16.00
C GLN A 125 -9.93 16.90 -14.72
N PHE A 126 -9.72 16.23 -13.59
CA PHE A 126 -9.53 16.89 -12.30
C PHE A 126 -8.21 17.69 -12.24
N LEU A 127 -7.11 17.10 -12.73
CA LEU A 127 -5.79 17.72 -12.69
C LEU A 127 -5.54 18.68 -13.87
N GLY A 128 -6.39 18.66 -14.90
CA GLY A 128 -6.18 19.44 -16.12
C GLY A 128 -4.94 18.98 -16.91
N VAL A 129 -4.62 17.69 -16.87
CA VAL A 129 -3.46 17.09 -17.53
C VAL A 129 -3.88 16.00 -18.51
N GLN A 130 -3.01 15.65 -19.44
CA GLN A 130 -3.16 14.47 -20.29
C GLN A 130 -2.11 13.43 -19.88
N ILE A 131 -2.56 12.23 -19.51
CA ILE A 131 -1.72 11.08 -19.22
C ILE A 131 -1.42 10.40 -20.55
N THR A 132 -0.28 10.75 -21.13
CA THR A 132 0.20 10.17 -22.39
C THR A 132 0.61 8.71 -22.22
N ASP A 133 0.55 7.94 -23.31
CA ASP A 133 1.04 6.55 -23.32
C ASP A 133 2.52 6.45 -22.93
N GLN A 134 3.33 7.46 -23.28
CA GLN A 134 4.74 7.51 -22.89
C GLN A 134 4.89 7.67 -21.37
N ALA A 135 4.18 8.63 -20.76
CA ALA A 135 4.20 8.84 -19.32
C ALA A 135 3.69 7.60 -18.56
N LEU A 136 2.64 6.97 -19.08
CA LEU A 136 2.09 5.74 -18.50
C LEU A 136 3.09 4.58 -18.56
N ARG A 137 3.75 4.35 -19.71
CA ARG A 137 4.80 3.31 -19.83
C ARG A 137 5.97 3.57 -18.88
N GLN A 138 6.45 4.81 -18.80
CA GLN A 138 7.51 5.19 -17.87
C GLN A 138 7.14 4.93 -16.41
N SER A 139 5.89 5.21 -16.03
CA SER A 139 5.38 4.90 -14.70
C SER A 139 5.32 3.41 -14.43
N ILE A 140 4.78 2.63 -15.38
CA ILE A 140 4.73 1.16 -15.29
C ILE A 140 6.13 0.57 -15.11
N ASP A 141 7.11 1.01 -15.90
CA ASP A 141 8.49 0.53 -15.81
C ASP A 141 9.11 0.85 -14.44
N LEU A 142 8.86 2.05 -13.91
CA LEU A 142 9.33 2.46 -12.58
C LEU A 142 8.74 1.59 -11.45
N TYR A 143 7.44 1.31 -11.49
CA TYR A 143 6.78 0.48 -10.49
C TYR A 143 7.16 -0.99 -10.63
N ASN A 144 7.36 -1.49 -11.86
CA ASN A 144 7.86 -2.85 -12.07
C ASN A 144 9.28 -3.03 -11.55
N GLU A 145 10.15 -2.03 -11.70
CA GLU A 145 11.47 -2.03 -11.06
C GLU A 145 11.35 -2.07 -9.52
N CYS A 146 10.42 -1.30 -8.93
CA CYS A 146 10.15 -1.38 -7.49
C CYS A 146 9.75 -2.80 -7.06
N ARG A 147 8.86 -3.46 -7.83
CA ARG A 147 8.42 -4.84 -7.57
C ARG A 147 9.58 -5.82 -7.67
N ARG A 148 10.46 -5.66 -8.65
CA ARG A 148 11.67 -6.48 -8.82
C ARG A 148 12.65 -6.33 -7.66
N LEU A 149 12.90 -5.09 -7.22
CA LEU A 149 13.77 -4.83 -6.07
C LEU A 149 13.20 -5.40 -4.76
N LEU A 150 11.90 -5.25 -4.53
CA LEU A 150 11.22 -5.87 -3.39
C LEU A 150 11.30 -7.40 -3.45
N ARG A 151 11.16 -8.01 -4.62
CA ARG A 151 11.38 -9.45 -4.80
C ARG A 151 12.80 -9.86 -4.40
N SER A 152 13.82 -9.13 -4.84
CA SER A 152 15.21 -9.39 -4.44
C SER A 152 15.44 -9.25 -2.94
N LEU A 153 14.76 -8.32 -2.26
CA LEU A 153 14.80 -8.24 -0.80
C LEU A 153 14.23 -9.52 -0.15
N TYR A 154 13.16 -10.08 -0.69
CA TYR A 154 12.55 -11.31 -0.18
C TYR A 154 13.41 -12.54 -0.48
N GLU A 155 14.10 -12.60 -1.61
CA GLU A 155 15.07 -13.67 -1.92
C GLU A 155 16.18 -13.74 -0.86
N LEU A 156 16.63 -12.60 -0.30
CA LEU A 156 17.58 -12.59 0.82
C LEU A 156 17.02 -13.22 2.09
N ARG A 157 15.69 -13.18 2.28
CA ARG A 157 15.01 -13.73 3.45
C ARG A 157 14.85 -15.27 3.38
N GLU A 158 15.05 -15.85 2.20
CA GLU A 158 15.05 -17.31 2.00
C GLU A 158 16.28 -18.00 2.60
N ARG A 159 17.39 -17.27 2.80
CA ARG A 159 18.63 -17.79 3.42
C ARG A 159 18.36 -18.37 4.81
N ASP A 160 19.18 -19.33 5.23
CA ASP A 160 19.10 -19.94 6.58
C ASP A 160 19.21 -18.89 7.68
N ALA A 161 20.16 -17.97 7.54
CA ALA A 161 20.33 -16.78 8.38
C ALA A 161 20.16 -15.52 7.51
N PRO A 162 18.93 -15.00 7.36
CA PRO A 162 18.68 -13.82 6.53
C PRO A 162 19.36 -12.59 7.10
N PRO A 163 19.84 -11.64 6.26
CA PRO A 163 20.60 -10.48 6.70
C PRO A 163 19.71 -9.32 7.18
N ILE A 164 18.39 -9.48 7.13
CA ILE A 164 17.39 -8.50 7.54
C ILE A 164 16.26 -9.22 8.28
N THR A 165 15.75 -8.60 9.34
CA THR A 165 14.63 -9.12 10.12
C THR A 165 13.28 -8.92 9.43
N GLY A 166 12.24 -9.61 9.90
CA GLY A 166 10.88 -9.38 9.44
C GLY A 166 10.37 -7.97 9.81
N ALA A 167 10.77 -7.46 10.98
CA ALA A 167 10.40 -6.11 11.43
C ALA A 167 10.99 -5.03 10.52
N GLU A 168 12.29 -5.10 10.23
CA GLU A 168 12.95 -4.18 9.29
C GLU A 168 12.38 -4.31 7.87
N THR A 169 12.05 -5.52 7.43
CA THR A 169 11.39 -5.70 6.12
C THR A 169 10.03 -4.97 6.07
N MET A 170 9.25 -4.98 7.16
CA MET A 170 8.00 -4.22 7.25
C MET A 170 8.22 -2.70 7.24
N GLU A 171 9.32 -2.21 7.80
CA GLU A 171 9.71 -0.80 7.70
C GLU A 171 10.00 -0.40 6.25
N VAL A 172 10.73 -1.24 5.51
CA VAL A 172 11.00 -1.03 4.07
C VAL A 172 9.70 -1.01 3.26
N LEU A 173 8.79 -1.97 3.50
CA LEU A 173 7.49 -2.00 2.84
C LEU A 173 6.66 -0.75 3.14
N ASN A 174 6.65 -0.31 4.40
CA ASN A 174 5.97 0.91 4.82
C ASN A 174 6.50 2.15 4.09
N ALA A 175 7.81 2.27 3.90
CA ALA A 175 8.42 3.35 3.13
C ALA A 175 7.98 3.29 1.66
N SER A 176 7.88 2.09 1.09
CA SER A 176 7.52 1.89 -0.32
C SER A 176 6.16 2.51 -0.69
N PHE A 177 5.20 2.55 0.23
CA PHE A 177 3.85 3.08 -0.02
C PHE A 177 3.66 4.56 0.29
N ARG A 178 4.71 5.25 0.76
CA ARG A 178 4.62 6.64 1.25
C ARG A 178 5.65 7.58 0.62
N MET A 179 6.58 7.03 -0.17
CA MET A 179 7.65 7.78 -0.83
C MET A 179 7.50 7.75 -2.35
N PRO A 180 8.01 8.78 -3.06
CA PRO A 180 8.19 8.69 -4.50
C PRO A 180 8.99 7.44 -4.87
N LYS A 181 8.51 6.66 -5.84
CA LYS A 181 9.13 5.39 -6.23
C LYS A 181 10.55 5.56 -6.77
N GLU A 182 10.86 6.70 -7.37
CA GLU A 182 12.21 7.02 -7.83
C GLU A 182 13.22 7.04 -6.68
N LEU A 183 12.85 7.69 -5.57
CA LEU A 183 13.68 7.76 -4.36
C LEU A 183 13.71 6.41 -3.65
N PHE A 184 12.54 5.77 -3.48
CA PHE A 184 12.45 4.46 -2.84
C PHE A 184 13.32 3.41 -3.56
N ASN A 185 13.26 3.36 -4.90
CA ASN A 185 14.06 2.41 -5.68
C ASN A 185 15.56 2.68 -5.55
N ALA A 186 15.99 3.93 -5.42
CA ALA A 186 17.40 4.26 -5.17
C ALA A 186 17.85 3.73 -3.80
N TYR A 187 17.12 4.06 -2.73
CA TYR A 187 17.44 3.60 -1.38
C TYR A 187 17.34 2.09 -1.21
N LEU A 188 16.40 1.44 -1.89
CA LEU A 188 16.28 -0.02 -1.83
C LEU A 188 17.47 -0.72 -2.51
N ARG A 189 18.05 -0.15 -3.58
CA ARG A 189 19.29 -0.69 -4.16
C ARG A 189 20.46 -0.59 -3.19
N GLU A 190 20.64 0.58 -2.59
CA GLU A 190 21.68 0.80 -1.58
C GLU A 190 21.52 -0.18 -0.41
N LEU A 191 20.30 -0.31 0.12
CA LEU A 191 20.00 -1.26 1.18
C LEU A 191 20.33 -2.70 0.78
N LEU A 192 19.94 -3.14 -0.42
CA LEU A 192 20.22 -4.50 -0.92
C LEU A 192 21.72 -4.79 -1.00
N GLU A 193 22.52 -3.82 -1.43
CA GLU A 193 23.98 -3.92 -1.45
C GLU A 193 24.55 -4.02 -0.04
N GLU A 194 24.12 -3.13 0.86
CA GLU A 194 24.55 -3.09 2.26
C GLU A 194 24.22 -4.39 3.01
N VAL A 195 22.97 -4.84 2.99
CA VAL A 195 22.57 -6.04 3.74
C VAL A 195 23.24 -7.29 3.17
N SER A 196 23.45 -7.35 1.86
CA SER A 196 24.14 -8.47 1.21
C SER A 196 25.62 -8.55 1.58
N ALA A 197 26.27 -7.41 1.78
CA ALA A 197 27.70 -7.32 2.13
C ALA A 197 27.97 -7.30 3.65
N SER A 198 26.95 -7.07 4.48
CA SER A 198 27.11 -6.84 5.93
C SER A 198 27.71 -8.01 6.71
N GLY A 199 27.56 -9.25 6.21
CA GLY A 199 27.86 -10.47 6.97
C GLY A 199 26.90 -10.73 8.14
N THR A 200 25.87 -9.89 8.31
CA THR A 200 24.82 -10.05 9.32
C THR A 200 23.93 -11.23 8.95
N GLY A 201 23.50 -11.99 9.97
CA GLY A 201 22.56 -13.08 9.81
C GLY A 201 21.72 -13.24 11.06
N HIS A 202 20.40 -13.25 10.89
CA HIS A 202 19.45 -13.44 11.98
C HIS A 202 19.03 -14.90 12.05
N THR A 203 18.92 -15.43 13.26
CA THR A 203 18.42 -16.79 13.48
C THR A 203 17.32 -16.76 14.53
N GLY A 204 16.44 -17.76 14.48
CA GLY A 204 15.38 -17.94 15.45
C GLY A 204 15.10 -19.43 15.66
N THR A 205 14.41 -19.75 16.74
CA THR A 205 14.00 -21.13 17.08
C THR A 205 13.02 -21.71 16.06
N ALA A 206 12.21 -20.86 15.43
CA ALA A 206 11.28 -21.23 14.38
C ALA A 206 11.21 -20.14 13.30
N ARG A 207 11.20 -20.56 12.04
CA ARG A 207 10.92 -19.69 10.88
C ARG A 207 9.42 -19.59 10.68
N LEU A 208 8.90 -18.37 10.67
CA LEU A 208 7.46 -18.09 10.66
C LEU A 208 7.07 -17.33 9.39
N MET A 209 5.82 -17.56 8.97
CA MET A 209 5.15 -16.82 7.92
C MET A 209 3.91 -16.12 8.50
N ILE A 210 3.75 -14.83 8.23
CA ILE A 210 2.55 -14.08 8.62
C ILE A 210 1.60 -13.96 7.42
N THR A 211 0.42 -14.55 7.47
CA THR A 211 -0.62 -14.39 6.44
C THR A 211 -1.83 -13.65 7.00
N GLY A 212 -2.46 -12.80 6.20
CA GLY A 212 -3.63 -12.05 6.65
C GLY A 212 -4.09 -10.93 5.74
N SER A 213 -4.55 -9.84 6.36
CA SER A 213 -5.06 -8.65 5.68
C SER A 213 -4.01 -7.54 5.63
N VAL A 214 -4.29 -6.37 6.20
CA VAL A 214 -3.37 -5.25 6.30
C VAL A 214 -2.66 -5.32 7.64
N LEU A 215 -1.33 -5.30 7.62
CA LEU A 215 -0.48 -5.10 8.79
C LEU A 215 0.63 -4.13 8.40
N THR A 216 0.81 -3.09 9.20
CA THR A 216 1.82 -2.04 8.97
C THR A 216 2.65 -1.76 10.21
N SER A 217 2.53 -2.56 11.28
CA SER A 217 3.26 -2.38 12.52
C SER A 217 4.51 -3.26 12.54
N PRO A 218 5.73 -2.67 12.43
CA PRO A 218 6.97 -3.41 12.66
C PRO A 218 7.06 -3.96 14.08
N GLU A 219 6.53 -3.25 15.07
CA GLU A 219 6.61 -3.64 16.49
C GLU A 219 5.86 -4.94 16.80
N PHE A 220 4.76 -5.22 16.09
CA PHE A 220 4.10 -6.52 16.18
C PHE A 220 5.03 -7.66 15.75
N ILE A 221 5.76 -7.47 14.64
CA ILE A 221 6.71 -8.47 14.14
C ILE A 221 7.91 -8.56 15.08
N ARG A 222 8.44 -7.42 15.52
CA ARG A 222 9.56 -7.33 16.46
C ARG A 222 9.28 -8.08 17.76
N SER A 223 8.04 -8.00 18.26
CA SER A 223 7.60 -8.73 19.46
C SER A 223 7.64 -10.25 19.26
N ILE A 224 7.27 -10.75 18.08
CA ILE A 224 7.39 -12.18 17.74
C ILE A 224 8.87 -12.59 17.71
N GLU A 225 9.72 -11.76 17.10
CA GLU A 225 11.14 -12.05 16.95
C GLU A 225 11.89 -12.01 18.29
N GLN A 226 11.53 -11.10 19.20
CA GLN A 226 12.06 -11.04 20.57
C GLN A 226 11.70 -12.28 21.41
N LEU A 227 10.62 -12.98 21.09
CA LEU A 227 10.22 -14.24 21.73
C LEU A 227 10.93 -15.47 21.12
N GLY A 228 11.88 -15.26 20.19
CA GLY A 228 12.68 -16.30 19.57
C GLY A 228 12.11 -16.86 18.27
N GLY A 229 11.01 -16.32 17.75
CA GLY A 229 10.60 -16.56 16.37
C GLY A 229 11.49 -15.82 15.37
N LEU A 230 11.39 -16.15 14.09
CA LEU A 230 11.99 -15.36 13.01
C LEU A 230 10.99 -15.25 11.86
N VAL A 231 10.51 -14.05 11.56
CA VAL A 231 9.50 -13.86 10.51
C VAL A 231 10.20 -13.68 9.15
N VAL A 232 10.23 -14.77 8.38
CA VAL A 232 10.99 -14.84 7.12
C VAL A 232 10.12 -14.68 5.88
N ALA A 233 8.80 -14.80 6.04
CA ALA A 233 7.85 -14.64 4.95
C ALA A 233 6.56 -14.00 5.47
N ASP A 234 5.80 -13.45 4.54
CA ASP A 234 4.51 -12.84 4.84
C ASP A 234 3.64 -12.80 3.58
N GLU A 235 2.34 -12.72 3.77
CA GLU A 235 1.34 -12.75 2.70
C GLU A 235 0.17 -11.84 3.11
N LEU A 236 0.42 -10.55 2.96
CA LEU A 236 -0.44 -9.45 3.39
C LEU A 236 -0.68 -8.50 2.23
N CYS A 237 -1.76 -7.72 2.30
CA CYS A 237 -2.03 -6.67 1.32
C CYS A 237 -0.97 -5.56 1.29
N THR A 238 -0.17 -5.45 2.35
CA THR A 238 0.94 -4.50 2.54
C THR A 238 2.32 -5.14 2.38
N SER A 239 2.37 -6.36 1.85
CA SER A 239 3.62 -7.11 1.74
C SER A 239 3.67 -7.88 0.42
N THR A 240 3.98 -9.18 0.39
CA THR A 240 4.01 -10.02 -0.82
C THR A 240 2.87 -9.72 -1.80
N ARG A 241 1.59 -9.68 -1.38
CA ARG A 241 0.47 -9.41 -2.31
C ARG A 241 0.54 -8.05 -3.02
N TYR A 242 1.34 -7.10 -2.52
CA TYR A 242 1.55 -5.81 -3.18
C TYR A 242 2.48 -5.90 -4.39
N TRP A 243 3.57 -6.66 -4.27
CA TRP A 243 4.64 -6.69 -5.27
C TRP A 243 4.72 -8.00 -6.04
N SER A 244 4.09 -9.07 -5.55
CA SER A 244 4.23 -10.43 -6.08
C SER A 244 3.26 -10.80 -7.19
N ASP A 245 2.18 -10.03 -7.38
CA ASP A 245 1.18 -10.36 -8.40
C ASP A 245 1.84 -10.31 -9.81
N PRO A 246 1.58 -11.31 -10.66
CA PRO A 246 2.42 -11.71 -11.80
C PRO A 246 2.35 -10.80 -13.03
#